data_AF-A0A9D1P8C7-F1
#
_entry.id   AF-A0A9D1P8C7-F1
#
_cell.length_a   1.000
_cell.length_b   1.000
_cell.length_c   1.000
_cell.angle_alpha   90.00
_cell.angle_beta   90.00
_cell.angle_gamma   90.00
#
_symmetry.space_group_name_H-M   'P 1'
#
loop_
_entity.id
_entity.type
_entity.pdbx_description
1 polymer ?
#
loop_
_entity_poly.entity_id
_entity_poly.type
_entity_poly.pdbx_seq_one_letter_code
_entity_poly.pdbx_strand_id
1 'polypeptide(L)'
;MKRHPFRLLGTLGLNFLGFALITATTILDQMLIDAVTEGKDNAFTFYLPLSLVGTLVAVALVVVAGVCYARYVVRTTGEIRQDAFGGLMRKCVADFRQAPVGDYISALTNDIRSLKHHYFDMLHLLVVSAVGASTSIVLMFFYQPIVALCALLSCAAMFVVPMLFSKKLEKCQALQSKRSAELVSALSNLLAGFEVIASFGAKLYMDKIFRQAHEGFCDAEARTGSMNQMSSGLAQVFSAL
;
A
#
# COMPACT_ATOMS: atom_id res chain seq x y z
N MET A 1 -11.30 9.86 -17.21
CA MET A 1 -11.27 8.39 -17.49
C MET A 1 -11.70 7.98 -18.91
N LYS A 2 -12.53 8.73 -19.65
CA LYS A 2 -13.06 8.28 -20.96
C LYS A 2 -12.13 8.41 -22.19
N ARG A 3 -10.96 9.05 -22.11
CA ARG A 3 -10.20 9.45 -23.32
C ARG A 3 -9.19 8.43 -23.85
N HIS A 4 -8.63 7.52 -23.04
CA HIS A 4 -7.62 6.55 -23.51
C HIS A 4 -7.78 5.11 -22.95
N PRO A 5 -8.96 4.47 -23.03
CA PRO A 5 -9.17 3.13 -22.50
C PRO A 5 -8.26 2.08 -23.16
N PHE A 6 -7.94 2.26 -24.44
CA PHE A 6 -7.13 1.32 -25.21
C PHE A 6 -5.67 1.24 -24.74
N ARG A 7 -5.09 2.35 -24.25
CA ARG A 7 -3.71 2.36 -23.73
C ARG A 7 -3.60 1.68 -22.37
N LEU A 8 -4.59 1.90 -21.51
CA LEU A 8 -4.67 1.21 -20.22
C LEU A 8 -4.89 -0.29 -20.45
N LEU A 9 -5.81 -0.67 -21.32
CA LEU A 9 -6.05 -2.06 -21.69
C LEU A 9 -4.79 -2.73 -22.26
N GLY A 10 -4.04 -2.02 -23.10
CA GLY A 10 -2.74 -2.49 -23.61
C GLY A 10 -1.70 -2.72 -22.52
N THR A 11 -1.59 -1.82 -21.53
CA THR A 11 -0.66 -2.02 -20.39
C THR A 11 -1.06 -3.18 -19.49
N LEU A 12 -2.36 -3.42 -19.34
CA LEU A 12 -2.89 -4.55 -18.58
C LEU A 12 -2.63 -5.87 -19.30
N GLY A 13 -2.90 -5.92 -20.61
CA GLY A 13 -2.60 -7.08 -21.44
C GLY A 13 -1.11 -7.42 -21.47
N LEU A 14 -0.24 -6.40 -21.54
CA LEU A 14 1.21 -6.62 -21.52
C LEU A 14 1.70 -7.13 -20.16
N ASN A 15 1.14 -6.64 -19.04
CA ASN A 15 1.42 -7.19 -17.71
C ASN A 15 0.96 -8.64 -17.62
N PHE A 16 -0.26 -8.95 -18.06
CA PHE A 16 -0.78 -10.31 -18.05
C PHE A 16 0.12 -11.27 -18.85
N LEU A 17 0.53 -10.87 -20.06
CA LEU A 17 1.46 -11.65 -20.88
C LEU A 17 2.82 -11.83 -20.19
N GLY A 18 3.34 -10.77 -19.56
CA GLY A 18 4.59 -10.83 -18.79
C GLY A 18 4.51 -11.83 -17.64
N PHE A 19 3.47 -11.78 -16.81
CA PHE A 19 3.26 -12.74 -15.72
C PHE A 19 3.02 -14.17 -16.21
N ALA A 20 2.27 -14.34 -17.30
CA ALA A 20 2.07 -15.65 -17.92
C ALA A 20 3.39 -16.26 -18.40
N LEU A 21 4.29 -15.45 -18.96
CA LEU A 21 5.61 -15.92 -19.37
C LEU A 21 6.52 -16.23 -18.17
N ILE A 22 6.53 -15.38 -17.13
CA ILE A 22 7.30 -15.64 -15.90
C ILE A 22 6.87 -16.97 -15.27
N THR A 23 5.56 -17.20 -15.16
CA THR A 23 5.04 -18.43 -14.56
C THR A 23 5.29 -19.65 -15.46
N ALA A 24 5.29 -19.48 -16.79
CA ALA A 24 5.68 -20.54 -17.72
C ALA A 24 7.16 -20.90 -17.61
N THR A 25 8.06 -19.94 -17.36
CA THR A 25 9.49 -20.27 -17.14
C THR A 25 9.73 -21.01 -15.83
N THR A 26 8.89 -20.81 -14.82
CA THR A 26 8.94 -21.61 -13.58
C THR A 26 8.75 -23.12 -13.84
N ILE A 27 7.96 -23.48 -14.86
CA ILE A 27 7.80 -24.88 -15.28
C ILE A 27 9.10 -25.41 -15.91
N LEU A 28 9.77 -24.59 -16.72
CA LEU A 28 11.08 -24.95 -17.29
C LEU A 28 12.12 -25.14 -16.18
N ASP A 29 12.05 -24.32 -15.13
CA ASP A 29 12.94 -24.47 -13.96
C ASP A 29 12.69 -25.77 -13.21
N GLN A 30 11.43 -26.21 -13.05
CA GLN A 30 11.11 -27.53 -12.50
C GLN A 30 11.69 -28.65 -13.35
N MET A 31 11.50 -28.60 -14.67
CA MET A 31 12.07 -29.59 -15.60
C MET A 31 13.60 -29.61 -15.58
N LEU A 32 14.22 -28.45 -15.36
CA LEU A 32 15.67 -28.31 -15.21
C LEU A 32 16.14 -28.97 -13.92
N ILE A 33 15.44 -28.75 -12.80
CA ILE A 33 15.74 -29.41 -11.51
C ILE A 33 15.63 -30.93 -11.67
N ASP A 34 14.54 -31.42 -12.26
CA ASP A 34 14.33 -32.85 -12.48
C ASP A 34 15.44 -33.44 -13.36
N ALA A 35 15.82 -32.76 -14.45
CA ALA A 35 16.90 -33.18 -15.35
C ALA A 35 18.28 -33.25 -14.66
N VAL A 36 18.57 -32.32 -13.73
CA VAL A 36 19.79 -32.35 -12.91
C VAL A 36 19.76 -33.52 -11.94
N THR A 37 18.62 -33.78 -11.29
CA THR A 37 18.49 -34.90 -10.35
C THR A 37 18.54 -36.28 -11.03
N GLU A 38 18.06 -36.38 -12.26
CA GLU A 38 18.08 -37.61 -13.06
C GLU A 38 19.39 -37.83 -13.84
N GLY A 39 20.31 -36.85 -13.86
CA GLY A 39 21.60 -36.95 -14.55
C GLY A 39 21.50 -36.93 -16.09
N LYS A 40 20.52 -36.23 -16.66
CA LYS A 40 20.34 -36.12 -18.12
C LYS A 40 21.02 -34.86 -18.68
N ASP A 41 22.31 -34.95 -18.97
CA ASP A 41 23.16 -33.82 -19.42
C ASP A 41 22.65 -33.08 -20.68
N ASN A 42 22.05 -33.81 -21.63
CA ASN A 42 21.52 -33.22 -22.87
C ASN A 42 20.26 -32.36 -22.64
N ALA A 43 19.42 -32.74 -21.67
CA ALA A 43 18.22 -31.98 -21.33
C ALA A 43 18.60 -30.70 -20.57
N PHE A 44 19.55 -30.79 -19.64
CA PHE A 44 20.04 -29.66 -18.88
C PHE A 44 20.62 -28.55 -19.78
N THR A 45 21.47 -28.92 -20.73
CA THR A 45 22.12 -27.97 -21.66
C THR A 45 21.11 -27.24 -22.56
N PHE A 46 19.95 -27.85 -22.84
CA PHE A 46 18.89 -27.25 -23.64
C PHE A 46 17.94 -26.36 -22.81
N TYR A 47 17.49 -26.83 -21.64
CA TYR A 47 16.51 -26.10 -20.82
C TYR A 47 17.10 -24.88 -20.12
N LEU A 48 18.39 -24.91 -19.76
CA LEU A 48 19.05 -23.80 -19.05
C LEU A 48 19.07 -22.47 -19.83
N PRO A 49 19.57 -22.41 -21.09
CA PRO A 49 19.53 -21.16 -21.84
C PRO A 49 18.10 -20.74 -22.19
N LEU A 50 17.19 -21.70 -22.41
CA LEU A 50 15.80 -21.43 -22.73
C LEU A 50 15.06 -20.77 -21.54
N SER A 51 15.24 -21.28 -20.32
CA SER A 51 14.66 -20.67 -19.11
C SER A 51 15.26 -19.28 -18.84
N LEU A 52 16.58 -19.12 -19.00
CA LEU A 52 17.25 -17.84 -18.79
C LEU A 52 16.73 -16.77 -19.76
N VAL A 53 16.67 -17.09 -21.06
CA VAL A 53 16.17 -16.16 -22.09
C VAL A 53 14.68 -15.90 -21.87
N GLY A 54 13.88 -16.92 -21.57
CA GLY A 54 12.47 -16.78 -21.28
C GLY A 54 12.22 -15.82 -20.11
N THR A 55 12.97 -15.98 -19.02
CA THR A 55 12.85 -15.15 -17.81
C THR A 55 13.26 -13.71 -18.11
N LEU A 56 14.35 -13.51 -18.86
CA LEU A 56 14.80 -12.18 -19.26
C LEU A 56 13.78 -11.46 -20.14
N VAL A 57 13.19 -12.16 -21.11
CA VAL A 57 12.11 -11.63 -21.96
C VAL A 57 10.88 -11.28 -21.13
N ALA A 58 10.49 -12.16 -20.21
CA ALA A 58 9.31 -11.95 -19.38
C ALA A 58 9.48 -10.73 -18.44
N VAL A 59 10.65 -10.59 -17.81
CA VAL A 59 11.00 -9.41 -17.00
C VAL A 59 11.01 -8.15 -17.86
N ALA A 60 11.59 -8.19 -19.06
CA ALA A 60 11.59 -7.05 -19.96
C ALA A 60 10.17 -6.61 -20.32
N LEU A 61 9.23 -7.55 -20.58
CA LEU A 61 7.84 -7.23 -20.84
C LEU A 61 7.14 -6.55 -19.66
N VAL A 62 7.36 -7.03 -18.44
CA VAL A 62 6.80 -6.42 -17.22
C VAL A 62 7.35 -5.00 -17.04
N VAL A 63 8.65 -4.79 -17.25
CA VAL A 63 9.27 -3.46 -17.16
C VAL A 63 8.70 -2.51 -18.23
N VAL A 64 8.56 -2.97 -19.48
CA VAL A 64 7.94 -2.19 -20.55
C VAL A 64 6.50 -1.83 -20.20
N ALA A 65 5.73 -2.77 -19.63
CA ALA A 65 4.37 -2.52 -19.18
C ALA A 65 4.31 -1.44 -18.08
N GLY A 66 5.23 -1.49 -17.11
CA GLY A 66 5.37 -0.48 -16.07
C GLY A 66 5.71 0.92 -16.62
N VAL A 67 6.65 1.00 -17.58
CA VAL A 67 7.01 2.27 -18.22
C VAL A 67 5.84 2.83 -19.04
N CYS A 68 5.12 1.98 -19.78
CA CYS A 68 3.92 2.38 -20.51
C CYS A 68 2.82 2.89 -19.56
N TYR A 69 2.64 2.24 -18.42
CA TYR A 69 1.70 2.68 -17.39
C TYR A 69 2.10 4.05 -16.80
N ALA A 70 3.37 4.24 -16.43
CA ALA A 70 3.86 5.51 -15.92
C ALA A 70 3.62 6.66 -16.92
N ARG A 71 3.85 6.43 -18.21
CA ARG A 71 3.56 7.41 -19.28
C ARG A 71 2.06 7.69 -19.42
N TYR A 72 1.22 6.67 -19.30
CA TYR A 72 -0.23 6.82 -19.31
C TYR A 72 -0.72 7.70 -18.14
N VAL A 73 -0.20 7.46 -16.93
CA VAL A 73 -0.55 8.23 -15.74
C VAL A 73 -0.16 9.70 -15.92
N VAL A 74 1.08 10.00 -16.34
CA VAL A 74 1.54 11.38 -16.56
C VAL A 74 0.64 12.14 -17.54
N ARG A 75 0.25 11.51 -18.66
CA ARG A 75 -0.67 12.13 -19.63
C ARG A 75 -2.04 12.37 -19.04
N THR A 76 -2.60 11.39 -18.35
CA THR A 76 -3.93 11.48 -17.73
C THR A 76 -3.97 12.59 -16.67
N THR A 77 -2.94 12.69 -15.83
CA THR A 77 -2.79 13.76 -14.84
C THR A 77 -2.67 15.14 -15.52
N GLY A 78 -2.00 15.21 -16.67
CA GLY A 78 -1.92 16.43 -17.48
C GLY A 78 -3.27 16.87 -18.04
N GLU A 79 -4.05 15.93 -18.59
CA GLU A 79 -5.42 16.18 -19.06
C GLU A 79 -6.33 16.66 -17.92
N ILE A 80 -6.27 16.01 -16.75
CA ILE A 80 -7.02 16.43 -15.55
C ILE A 80 -6.66 17.86 -15.17
N ARG A 81 -5.37 18.24 -15.20
CA ARG A 81 -4.94 19.60 -14.89
C ARG A 81 -5.46 20.62 -15.90
N GLN A 82 -5.47 20.28 -17.19
CA GLN A 82 -6.02 21.14 -18.24
C GLN A 82 -7.54 21.33 -18.09
N ASP A 83 -8.27 20.24 -17.82
CA ASP A 83 -9.72 20.29 -17.60
C ASP A 83 -10.05 21.10 -16.33
N ALA A 84 -9.30 20.92 -15.24
CA ALA A 84 -9.45 21.69 -14.00
C ALA A 84 -9.18 23.19 -14.22
N PHE A 85 -8.14 23.53 -14.98
CA PHE A 85 -7.85 24.91 -15.35
C PHE A 85 -8.95 25.49 -16.25
N GLY A 86 -9.43 24.72 -17.23
CA GLY A 86 -10.55 25.13 -18.08
C GLY A 86 -11.85 25.36 -17.30
N GLY A 87 -12.12 24.55 -16.27
CA GLY A 87 -13.23 24.77 -15.34
C GLY A 87 -13.06 26.05 -14.51
N LEU A 88 -11.84 26.32 -14.04
CA LEU A 88 -11.53 27.55 -13.32
C LEU A 88 -11.74 28.81 -14.18
N MET A 89 -11.35 28.75 -15.46
CA MET A 89 -11.56 29.86 -16.41
C MET A 89 -13.03 30.14 -16.74
N ARG A 90 -13.95 29.21 -16.45
CA ARG A 90 -15.39 29.38 -16.65
C ARG A 90 -16.13 29.90 -15.41
N LYS A 91 -15.45 30.03 -14.26
CA LYS A 91 -16.06 30.59 -13.04
C LYS A 91 -16.28 32.10 -13.18
N CYS A 92 -17.38 32.58 -12.60
CA CYS A 92 -17.60 34.02 -12.44
C CYS A 92 -16.62 34.60 -11.40
N VAL A 93 -16.32 35.90 -11.51
CA VAL A 93 -15.42 36.62 -10.58
C VAL A 93 -15.91 36.51 -9.12
N ALA A 94 -17.23 36.48 -8.91
CA ALA A 94 -17.83 36.31 -7.58
C ALA A 94 -17.49 34.93 -6.97
N ASP A 95 -17.55 33.86 -7.75
CA ASP A 95 -17.25 32.49 -7.31
C ASP A 95 -15.75 32.24 -7.16
N PHE A 96 -14.92 33.02 -7.87
CA PHE A 96 -13.47 32.95 -7.75
C PHE A 96 -13.00 33.53 -6.42
N ARG A 97 -13.59 34.66 -5.99
CA ARG A 97 -13.24 35.35 -4.73
C ARG A 97 -13.61 34.59 -3.45
N GLN A 98 -14.39 33.52 -3.54
CA GLN A 98 -14.77 32.71 -2.37
C GLN A 98 -13.61 31.93 -1.74
N ALA A 99 -12.49 31.77 -2.46
CA ALA A 99 -11.31 31.08 -1.94
C ALA A 99 -10.01 31.83 -2.27
N PRO A 100 -8.97 31.75 -1.42
CA PRO A 100 -7.63 32.25 -1.70
C PRO A 100 -7.02 31.67 -2.98
N VAL A 101 -6.21 32.45 -3.69
CA VAL A 101 -5.48 32.00 -4.89
C VAL A 101 -4.59 30.79 -4.59
N GLY A 102 -4.01 30.72 -3.38
CA GLY A 102 -3.17 29.61 -2.93
C GLY A 102 -3.90 28.26 -2.94
N ASP A 103 -5.20 28.24 -2.63
CA ASP A 103 -6.00 27.01 -2.59
C ASP A 103 -6.18 26.45 -4.00
N TYR A 104 -6.44 27.32 -4.98
CA TYR A 104 -6.53 26.90 -6.39
C TYR A 104 -5.19 26.38 -6.91
N ILE A 105 -4.07 27.02 -6.56
CA ILE A 105 -2.74 26.55 -6.94
C ILE A 105 -2.44 25.19 -6.30
N SER A 106 -2.77 25.02 -5.01
CA SER A 106 -2.61 23.76 -4.30
C SER A 106 -3.45 22.65 -4.94
N ALA A 107 -4.71 22.93 -5.29
CA ALA A 107 -5.57 21.98 -5.98
C ALA A 107 -5.00 21.56 -7.35
N LEU A 108 -4.50 22.50 -8.16
CA LEU A 108 -3.92 22.20 -9.48
C LEU A 108 -2.56 21.49 -9.41
N THR A 109 -1.89 21.52 -8.26
CA THR A 109 -0.53 20.99 -8.09
C THR A 109 -0.48 19.82 -7.12
N ASN A 110 -0.71 20.07 -5.83
CA ASN A 110 -0.62 19.09 -4.75
C ASN A 110 -1.75 18.06 -4.81
N ASP A 111 -3.00 18.46 -5.00
CA ASP A 111 -4.11 17.49 -4.99
C ASP A 111 -4.02 16.58 -6.21
N ILE A 112 -3.73 17.13 -7.39
CA ILE A 112 -3.50 16.37 -8.61
C ILE A 112 -2.27 15.44 -8.48
N ARG A 113 -1.20 15.88 -7.79
CA ARG A 113 -0.03 15.03 -7.50
C ARG A 113 -0.37 13.93 -6.50
N SER A 114 -1.15 14.23 -5.47
CA SER A 114 -1.61 13.25 -4.49
C SER A 114 -2.51 12.22 -5.15
N LEU A 115 -3.40 12.64 -6.04
CA LEU A 115 -4.21 11.76 -6.87
C LEU A 115 -3.32 10.83 -7.72
N LYS A 116 -2.27 11.37 -8.35
CA LYS A 116 -1.30 10.55 -9.09
C LYS A 116 -0.70 9.45 -8.21
N HIS A 117 -0.11 9.81 -7.08
CA HIS A 117 0.61 8.85 -6.25
C HIS A 117 -0.29 7.90 -5.45
N HIS A 118 -1.31 8.42 -4.78
CA HIS A 118 -2.14 7.58 -3.93
C HIS A 118 -3.13 6.74 -4.71
N TYR A 119 -3.71 7.28 -5.79
CA TYR A 119 -4.76 6.56 -6.51
C TYR A 119 -4.19 5.70 -7.63
N PHE A 120 -3.39 6.27 -8.54
CA PHE A 120 -2.90 5.51 -9.69
C PHE A 120 -1.82 4.50 -9.32
N ASP A 121 -0.91 4.79 -8.39
CA ASP A 121 0.11 3.80 -8.01
C ASP A 121 -0.51 2.65 -7.20
N MET A 122 -1.45 2.93 -6.29
CA MET A 122 -2.16 1.87 -5.54
C MET A 122 -3.05 1.02 -6.44
N LEU A 123 -3.77 1.63 -7.39
CA LEU A 123 -4.57 0.89 -8.36
C LEU A 123 -3.69 0.03 -9.24
N HIS A 124 -2.54 0.55 -9.69
CA HIS A 124 -1.57 -0.23 -10.45
C HIS A 124 -1.08 -1.45 -9.68
N LEU A 125 -0.65 -1.23 -8.44
CA LEU A 125 -0.17 -2.28 -7.56
C LEU A 125 -1.23 -3.35 -7.37
N LEU A 126 -2.47 -2.95 -7.05
CA LEU A 126 -3.58 -3.88 -6.86
C LEU A 126 -3.82 -4.75 -8.10
N VAL A 127 -3.80 -4.15 -9.29
CA VAL A 127 -4.05 -4.88 -10.53
C VAL A 127 -2.89 -5.80 -10.88
N VAL A 128 -1.65 -5.32 -10.78
CA VAL A 128 -0.44 -6.13 -11.02
C VAL A 128 -0.39 -7.31 -10.06
N SER A 129 -0.64 -7.09 -8.76
CA SER A 129 -0.69 -8.15 -7.76
C SER A 129 -1.83 -9.14 -8.01
N ALA A 130 -3.03 -8.68 -8.39
CA ALA A 130 -4.14 -9.56 -8.70
C ALA A 130 -3.88 -10.42 -9.95
N VAL A 131 -3.31 -9.83 -11.01
CA VAL A 131 -2.93 -10.54 -12.23
C VAL A 131 -1.82 -11.55 -11.95
N GLY A 132 -0.79 -11.17 -11.21
CA GLY A 132 0.28 -12.10 -10.81
C GLY A 132 -0.26 -13.26 -9.98
N ALA A 133 -1.05 -12.97 -8.93
CA ALA A 133 -1.63 -13.99 -8.07
C ALA A 133 -2.55 -14.94 -8.84
N SER A 134 -3.43 -14.42 -9.69
CA SER A 134 -4.34 -15.26 -10.49
C SER A 134 -3.58 -16.18 -11.44
N THR A 135 -2.57 -15.67 -12.14
CA THR A 135 -1.74 -16.46 -13.06
C THR A 135 -1.00 -17.57 -12.31
N SER A 136 -0.38 -17.24 -11.18
CA SER A 136 0.34 -18.22 -10.35
C SER A 136 -0.60 -19.29 -9.77
N ILE A 137 -1.75 -18.92 -9.21
CA ILE A 137 -2.71 -19.87 -8.65
C ILE A 137 -3.19 -20.84 -9.73
N VAL A 138 -3.55 -20.33 -10.91
CA VAL A 138 -4.02 -21.17 -12.02
C VAL A 138 -2.97 -22.21 -12.39
N LEU A 139 -1.71 -21.81 -12.65
CA LEU A 139 -0.64 -22.74 -13.01
C LEU A 139 -0.32 -23.73 -11.88
N MET A 140 -0.35 -23.27 -10.63
CA MET A 140 -0.07 -24.10 -9.46
C MET A 140 -1.10 -25.24 -9.30
N PHE A 141 -2.38 -24.95 -9.52
CA PHE A 141 -3.44 -25.97 -9.50
C PHE A 141 -3.32 -26.98 -10.63
N PHE A 142 -2.85 -26.56 -11.81
CA PHE A 142 -2.64 -27.46 -12.96
C PHE A 142 -1.52 -28.47 -12.72
N TYR A 143 -0.41 -28.05 -12.09
CA TYR A 143 0.76 -28.92 -11.89
C TYR A 143 0.65 -29.84 -10.66
N GLN A 144 0.33 -29.27 -9.48
CA GLN A 144 0.32 -30.03 -8.22
C GLN A 144 -0.81 -29.55 -7.30
N PRO A 145 -2.03 -30.10 -7.42
CA PRO A 145 -3.20 -29.64 -6.66
C PRO A 145 -3.05 -29.82 -5.14
N ILE A 146 -2.29 -30.81 -4.68
CA ILE A 146 -2.03 -31.03 -3.24
C ILE A 146 -1.19 -29.89 -2.67
N VAL A 147 -0.12 -29.50 -3.37
CA VAL A 147 0.75 -28.39 -2.95
C VAL A 147 0.00 -27.06 -3.04
N ALA A 148 -0.84 -26.88 -4.06
CA ALA A 148 -1.75 -25.74 -4.19
C ALA A 148 -2.70 -25.61 -2.99
N LEU A 149 -3.29 -26.72 -2.53
CA LEU A 149 -4.21 -26.71 -1.40
C LEU A 149 -3.50 -26.37 -0.08
N CYS A 150 -2.30 -26.90 0.14
CA CYS A 150 -1.46 -26.54 1.28
C CYS A 150 -1.09 -25.05 1.25
N ALA A 151 -0.67 -24.52 0.09
CA ALA A 151 -0.34 -23.09 -0.05
C ALA A 151 -1.57 -22.19 0.16
N LEU A 152 -2.76 -22.59 -0.30
CA LEU A 152 -4.00 -21.87 -0.02
C LEU A 152 -4.33 -21.84 1.47
N LEU A 153 -4.16 -22.96 2.18
CA LEU A 153 -4.36 -23.00 3.64
C LEU A 153 -3.37 -22.07 4.35
N SER A 154 -2.10 -22.08 3.95
CA SER A 154 -1.09 -21.15 4.48
C SER A 154 -1.44 -19.69 4.19
N CYS A 155 -1.87 -19.38 2.96
CA CYS A 155 -2.27 -18.03 2.57
C CYS A 155 -3.52 -17.57 3.35
N ALA A 156 -4.51 -18.44 3.53
CA ALA A 156 -5.69 -18.16 4.35
C ALA A 156 -5.30 -17.86 5.81
N ALA A 157 -4.38 -18.63 6.39
CA ALA A 157 -3.85 -18.36 7.73
C ALA A 157 -3.14 -16.99 7.81
N MET A 158 -2.33 -16.65 6.81
CA MET A 158 -1.65 -15.34 6.69
C MET A 158 -2.63 -14.17 6.59
N PHE A 159 -3.82 -14.35 6.02
CA PHE A 159 -4.82 -13.29 5.93
C PHE A 159 -5.70 -13.18 7.16
N VAL A 160 -6.16 -14.32 7.71
CA VAL A 160 -7.12 -14.35 8.83
C VAL A 160 -6.48 -13.82 10.11
N VAL A 161 -5.23 -14.20 10.39
CA VAL A 161 -4.55 -13.81 11.63
C VAL A 161 -4.40 -12.28 11.74
N PRO A 162 -3.79 -11.56 10.78
CA PRO A 162 -3.71 -10.10 10.83
C PRO A 162 -5.07 -9.41 10.87
N MET A 163 -6.10 -9.94 10.20
CA MET A 163 -7.45 -9.34 10.21
C MET A 163 -8.06 -9.31 11.61
N LEU A 164 -7.87 -10.36 12.41
CA LEU A 164 -8.34 -10.42 13.80
C LEU A 164 -7.61 -9.43 14.70
N PHE A 165 -6.29 -9.26 14.51
CA PHE A 165 -5.48 -8.29 15.25
C PHE A 165 -5.75 -6.84 14.82
N SER A 166 -6.03 -6.61 13.54
CA SER A 166 -6.32 -5.29 12.98
C SER A 166 -7.52 -4.62 13.66
N LYS A 167 -8.64 -5.34 13.85
CA LYS A 167 -9.81 -4.82 14.58
C LYS A 167 -9.52 -4.46 16.04
N LYS A 168 -8.64 -5.22 16.70
CA LYS A 168 -8.21 -4.88 18.07
C LYS A 168 -7.32 -3.64 18.03
N LEU A 169 -6.37 -3.58 17.11
CA LEU A 169 -5.43 -2.47 16.96
C LEU A 169 -6.16 -1.15 16.69
N GLU A 170 -7.17 -1.16 15.83
CA GLU A 170 -8.03 -0.01 15.56
C GLU A 170 -8.69 0.53 16.84
N LYS A 171 -9.20 -0.35 17.70
CA LYS A 171 -9.79 0.05 19.00
C LYS A 171 -8.75 0.66 19.94
N CYS A 172 -7.54 0.11 19.99
CA CYS A 172 -6.46 0.65 20.82
C CYS A 172 -5.97 2.00 20.30
N GLN A 173 -5.82 2.15 18.98
CA GLN A 173 -5.48 3.42 18.34
C GLN A 173 -6.55 4.50 18.58
N ALA A 174 -7.83 4.14 18.50
CA ALA A 174 -8.93 5.04 18.85
C ALA A 174 -8.86 5.49 20.32
N LEU A 175 -8.53 4.57 21.24
CA LEU A 175 -8.33 4.89 22.65
C LEU A 175 -7.11 5.80 22.87
N GLN A 176 -5.98 5.51 22.22
CA GLN A 176 -4.77 6.34 22.28
C GLN A 176 -5.05 7.75 21.74
N SER A 177 -5.76 7.87 20.63
CA SER A 177 -6.18 9.15 20.06
C SER A 177 -7.06 9.95 21.03
N LYS A 178 -8.04 9.28 21.66
CA LYS A 178 -8.88 9.90 22.70
C LYS A 178 -8.07 10.40 23.90
N ARG A 179 -7.15 9.58 24.43
CA ARG A 179 -6.29 9.97 25.57
C ARG A 179 -5.31 11.09 25.20
N SER A 180 -4.83 11.11 23.97
CA SER A 180 -4.00 12.19 23.44
C SER A 180 -4.78 13.51 23.41
N ALA A 181 -6.03 13.49 22.95
CA ALA A 181 -6.90 14.67 22.97
C ALA A 181 -7.20 15.15 24.40
N GLU A 182 -7.43 14.24 25.35
CA GLU A 182 -7.59 14.56 26.78
C GLU A 182 -6.34 15.22 27.37
N LEU A 183 -5.14 14.70 27.06
CA LEU A 183 -3.87 15.28 27.49
C LEU A 183 -3.65 16.70 26.94
N VAL A 184 -3.90 16.90 25.64
CA VAL A 184 -3.79 18.23 24.99
C VAL A 184 -4.79 19.20 25.58
N SER A 185 -6.03 18.76 25.84
CA SER A 185 -7.04 19.60 26.49
C SER A 185 -6.65 19.99 27.91
N ALA A 186 -6.13 19.05 28.71
CA ALA A 186 -5.65 19.32 30.06
C ALA A 186 -4.49 20.33 30.04
N LEU A 187 -3.52 20.15 29.14
CA LEU A 187 -2.42 21.11 28.95
C LEU A 187 -2.93 22.50 28.54
N SER A 188 -3.84 22.57 27.58
CA SER A 188 -4.42 23.85 27.14
C SER A 188 -5.12 24.58 28.28
N ASN A 189 -5.92 23.88 29.09
CA ASN A 189 -6.60 24.45 30.25
C ASN A 189 -5.60 24.92 31.33
N LEU A 190 -4.56 24.13 31.62
CA LEU A 190 -3.53 24.48 32.59
C LEU A 190 -2.71 25.70 32.15
N LEU A 191 -2.40 25.83 30.86
CA LEU A 191 -1.67 26.97 30.31
C LEU A 191 -2.53 28.22 30.24
N ALA A 192 -3.80 28.10 29.85
CA ALA A 192 -4.75 29.22 29.86
C ALA A 192 -4.99 29.76 31.28
N GLY A 193 -5.01 28.88 32.29
CA GLY A 193 -5.16 29.25 33.70
C GLY A 193 -3.86 29.50 34.44
N PHE A 194 -2.70 29.50 33.78
CA PHE A 194 -1.38 29.46 34.42
C PHE A 194 -1.17 30.61 35.41
N GLU A 195 -1.47 31.84 35.00
CA GLU A 195 -1.26 33.04 35.82
C GLU A 195 -2.14 33.04 37.09
N VAL A 196 -3.40 32.59 36.95
CA VAL A 196 -4.33 32.44 38.07
C VAL A 196 -3.83 31.37 39.03
N ILE A 197 -3.53 30.17 38.53
CA ILE A 197 -3.12 29.04 39.40
C ILE A 197 -1.77 29.31 40.08
N ALA A 198 -0.86 30.01 39.39
CA ALA A 198 0.42 30.44 39.94
C ALA A 198 0.26 31.47 41.07
N SER A 199 -0.70 32.41 40.93
CA SER A 199 -0.98 33.42 41.96
C SER A 199 -1.48 32.82 43.28
N PHE A 200 -2.19 31.68 43.22
CA PHE A 200 -2.63 30.91 44.39
C PHE A 200 -1.56 29.92 44.92
N GLY A 201 -0.37 29.84 44.32
CA GLY A 201 0.69 28.92 44.75
C GLY A 201 0.38 27.43 44.51
N ALA A 202 -0.65 27.10 43.72
CA ALA A 202 -1.18 25.74 43.57
C ALA A 202 -0.46 24.90 42.50
N LYS A 203 0.88 24.97 42.44
CA LYS A 203 1.69 24.21 41.46
C LYS A 203 1.51 22.70 41.58
N LEU A 204 1.37 22.19 42.81
CA LEU A 204 1.11 20.77 43.08
C LEU A 204 -0.23 20.30 42.47
N TYR A 205 -1.21 21.18 42.36
CA TYR A 205 -2.49 20.87 41.74
C TYR A 205 -2.36 20.74 40.21
N MET A 206 -1.57 21.62 39.58
CA MET A 206 -1.26 21.55 38.15
C MET A 206 -0.53 20.25 37.80
N ASP A 207 0.48 19.91 38.58
CA ASP A 207 1.26 18.67 38.39
C ASP A 207 0.37 17.44 38.51
N LYS A 208 -0.54 17.40 39.49
CA LYS A 208 -1.48 16.30 39.67
C LYS A 208 -2.42 16.11 38.45
N ILE A 209 -2.99 17.20 37.93
CA ILE A 209 -3.87 17.13 36.74
C ILE A 209 -3.09 16.65 35.52
N PHE A 210 -1.91 17.23 35.28
CA PHE A 210 -1.07 16.85 34.15
C PHE A 210 -0.66 15.38 34.24
N ARG A 211 -0.19 14.93 35.41
CA ARG A 211 0.25 13.57 35.65
C ARG A 211 -0.87 12.55 35.44
N GLN A 212 -2.09 12.84 35.91
CA GLN A 212 -3.25 11.97 35.69
C GLN A 212 -3.60 11.82 34.20
N ALA A 213 -3.57 12.92 33.44
CA ALA A 213 -3.83 12.87 32.00
C ALA A 213 -2.69 12.16 31.24
N HIS A 214 -1.44 12.38 31.66
CA HIS A 214 -0.26 11.78 31.05
C HIS A 214 -0.17 10.27 31.31
N GLU A 215 -0.42 9.80 32.54
CA GLU A 215 -0.47 8.38 32.87
C GLU A 215 -1.53 7.65 32.02
N GLY A 216 -2.72 8.25 31.85
CA GLY A 216 -3.76 7.69 30.98
C GLY A 216 -3.38 7.60 29.50
N PHE A 217 -2.57 8.54 29.01
CA PHE A 217 -1.99 8.50 27.65
C PHE A 217 -0.91 7.42 27.53
N CYS A 218 0.05 7.36 28.46
CA CYS A 218 1.12 6.37 28.49
C CYS A 218 0.58 4.93 28.54
N ASP A 219 -0.48 4.68 29.32
CA ASP A 219 -1.13 3.36 29.36
C ASP A 219 -1.76 2.97 28.02
N ALA A 220 -2.42 3.92 27.34
CA ALA A 220 -3.02 3.67 26.03
C ALA A 220 -1.96 3.51 24.93
N GLU A 221 -0.87 4.26 25.00
CA GLU A 221 0.29 4.14 24.12
C GLU A 221 1.01 2.81 24.30
N ALA A 222 1.25 2.37 25.54
CA ALA A 222 1.87 1.08 25.83
C ALA A 222 1.04 -0.10 25.30
N ARG A 223 -0.30 -0.07 25.48
CA ARG A 223 -1.21 -1.09 24.93
C ARG A 223 -1.18 -1.12 23.41
N THR A 224 -1.19 0.05 22.76
CA THR A 224 -1.13 0.15 21.30
C THR A 224 0.22 -0.33 20.77
N GLY A 225 1.31 0.07 21.41
CA GLY A 225 2.67 -0.36 21.09
C GLY A 225 2.85 -1.87 21.21
N SER A 226 2.38 -2.48 22.30
CA SER A 226 2.42 -3.93 22.50
C SER A 226 1.65 -4.69 21.40
N MET A 227 0.45 -4.22 21.05
CA MET A 227 -0.33 -4.84 19.98
C MET A 227 0.28 -4.64 18.60
N ASN A 228 0.91 -3.50 18.35
CA ASN A 228 1.61 -3.25 17.10
C ASN A 228 2.83 -4.18 16.97
N GLN A 229 3.59 -4.39 18.06
CA GLN A 229 4.70 -5.35 18.09
C GLN A 229 4.23 -6.80 17.91
N MET A 230 3.09 -7.20 18.50
CA MET A 230 2.52 -8.53 18.24
C MET A 230 2.11 -8.69 16.77
N SER A 231 1.46 -7.67 16.19
CA SER A 231 1.07 -7.69 14.78
C SER A 231 2.27 -7.75 13.85
N SER A 232 3.33 -6.97 14.12
CA SER A 232 4.55 -6.98 13.31
C SER A 232 5.34 -8.27 13.48
N GLY A 233 5.41 -8.82 14.70
CA GLY A 233 6.04 -10.10 14.96
C GLY A 233 5.34 -11.25 14.23
N LEU A 234 4.00 -11.27 14.23
CA LEU A 234 3.23 -12.22 13.42
C LEU A 234 3.52 -12.05 11.93
N ALA A 235 3.54 -10.81 11.42
CA ALA A 235 3.87 -10.54 10.02
C ALA A 235 5.28 -11.02 9.64
N GLN A 236 6.27 -10.87 10.53
CA GLN A 236 7.63 -11.37 10.30
C GLN A 236 7.69 -12.90 10.27
N VAL A 237 7.02 -13.58 11.20
CA VAL A 237 6.93 -15.06 11.20
C VAL A 237 6.28 -15.55 9.90
N PHE A 238 5.21 -14.88 9.46
CA PHE A 238 4.57 -15.18 8.18
C PHE A 238 5.48 -14.90 6.98
N SER A 239 6.31 -13.86 7.02
CA SER A 239 7.26 -13.59 5.92
C SER A 239 8.42 -14.59 5.83
N ALA A 240 8.67 -15.36 6.90
CA ALA A 240 9.74 -16.34 6.99
C ALA A 240 9.31 -17.78 6.65
N LEU A 241 7.99 -18.01 6.53
CA LEU A 241 7.36 -19.27 6.09
C LEU A 241 7.14 -19.26 4.58
#